data_AF-A0A378FZN9-F1
#
_entry.id   AF-A0A378FZN9-F1
#
_cell.length_a   1.000
_cell.length_b   1.000
_cell.length_c   1.000
_cell.angle_alpha   90.00
_cell.angle_beta   90.00
_cell.angle_gamma   90.00
#
_symmetry.space_group_name_H-M   'P 1'
#
loop_
_entity.id
_entity.type
_entity.pdbx_description
1 polymer ?
#
loop_
_entity_poly.entity_id
_entity_poly.type
_entity_poly.pdbx_seq_one_letter_code
_entity_poly.pdbx_strand_id
1 'polypeptide(L)'
;MKGIKTWIVLGSLLLSGCDQKSAHKEASSEPLSDISAAMVFTCKHQIIPEASADTDVLFKYARWLQKNNLLKQDKSVDAQTERLYRIAAENGHYKASH
;
A
#
# COMPACT_ATOMS: atom_id res chain seq x y z
N MET A 1 -24.87 12.07 -37.76
CA MET A 1 -23.88 11.63 -36.73
C MET A 1 -22.58 11.06 -37.34
N LYS A 2 -22.04 11.67 -38.40
CA LYS A 2 -20.77 11.22 -39.03
C LYS A 2 -19.65 12.28 -38.94
N GLY A 3 -19.96 13.52 -38.56
CA GLY A 3 -19.00 14.62 -38.45
C GLY A 3 -18.30 14.77 -37.10
N ILE A 4 -18.86 14.19 -36.02
CA ILE A 4 -18.26 14.28 -34.67
C ILE A 4 -17.11 13.28 -34.50
N LYS A 5 -17.17 12.11 -35.14
CA LYS A 5 -16.10 11.10 -35.06
C LYS A 5 -14.82 11.54 -35.77
N THR A 6 -14.93 12.30 -36.86
CA THR A 6 -13.76 12.81 -37.60
C THR A 6 -13.01 13.91 -36.86
N TRP A 7 -13.71 14.73 -36.06
CA TRP A 7 -13.09 15.77 -35.24
C TRP A 7 -12.28 15.19 -34.06
N ILE A 8 -12.74 14.07 -33.48
CA ILE A 8 -12.02 13.40 -32.38
C ILE A 8 -10.72 12.75 -32.87
N VAL A 9 -10.70 12.20 -34.09
CA VAL A 9 -9.49 11.57 -34.66
C VAL A 9 -8.44 12.61 -35.05
N LEU A 10 -8.84 13.79 -35.51
CA LEU A 10 -7.90 14.85 -35.92
C LEU A 10 -7.25 15.59 -34.72
N GLY A 11 -7.90 15.60 -33.55
CA GLY A 11 -7.35 16.21 -32.34
C GLY A 11 -6.22 15.42 -31.68
N SER A 12 -6.13 14.11 -31.93
CA SER A 12 -5.16 13.21 -31.27
C SER A 12 -3.74 13.28 -31.85
N LEU A 13 -3.53 13.99 -32.97
CA LEU A 13 -2.23 14.04 -33.64
C LEU A 13 -1.31 15.16 -33.14
N LEU A 14 -1.74 15.96 -32.16
CA LEU A 14 -0.96 17.08 -31.61
C LEU A 14 -0.35 16.80 -30.23
N LEU A 15 -0.48 15.59 -29.70
CA LEU A 15 0.23 15.14 -28.49
C LEU A 15 1.46 14.28 -28.82
N SER A 16 2.27 14.71 -29.79
CA SER A 16 3.66 14.25 -29.89
C SER A 16 4.41 14.86 -28.70
N GLY A 17 4.72 14.05 -27.69
CA GLY A 17 5.43 14.48 -26.50
C GLY A 17 6.69 15.25 -26.86
N CYS A 18 6.87 16.41 -26.23
CA CYS A 18 8.20 16.99 -26.10
C CYS A 18 9.01 16.01 -25.24
N ASP A 19 9.79 15.16 -25.92
CA ASP A 19 10.97 14.56 -25.30
C ASP A 19 11.91 15.73 -25.03
N GLN A 20 11.77 16.34 -23.86
CA GLN A 20 12.85 17.14 -23.31
C GLN A 20 13.97 16.15 -23.10
N LYS A 21 14.81 16.01 -24.13
CA LYS A 21 16.17 15.50 -23.99
C LYS A 21 16.84 16.47 -23.03
N SER A 22 16.59 16.26 -21.74
CA SER A 22 17.31 16.89 -20.66
C SER A 22 18.75 16.63 -21.03
N ALA A 23 19.45 17.69 -21.45
CA ALA A 23 20.88 17.67 -21.46
C ALA A 23 21.24 17.03 -20.12
N HIS A 24 21.87 15.86 -20.17
CA HIS A 24 22.57 15.33 -19.02
C HIS A 24 23.63 16.39 -18.74
N LYS A 25 23.23 17.43 -17.99
CA LYS A 25 24.09 18.07 -17.04
C LYS A 25 24.44 16.86 -16.19
N GLU A 26 25.62 16.31 -16.48
CA GLU A 26 26.46 15.65 -15.50
C GLU A 26 26.43 16.61 -14.30
N ALA A 27 25.39 16.48 -13.48
CA ALA A 27 25.41 16.97 -12.13
C ALA A 27 26.61 16.22 -11.60
N SER A 28 27.72 16.95 -11.45
CA SER A 28 28.91 16.44 -10.78
C SER A 28 28.36 15.76 -9.54
N SER A 29 28.35 14.43 -9.57
CA SER A 29 28.08 13.64 -8.40
C SER A 29 29.33 13.86 -7.59
N GLU A 30 29.36 14.95 -6.81
CA GLU A 30 30.22 14.96 -5.65
C GLU A 30 30.01 13.61 -4.99
N PRO A 31 31.09 12.82 -4.80
CA PRO A 31 30.96 11.58 -4.07
C PRO A 31 30.26 11.95 -2.78
N LEU A 32 29.19 11.23 -2.46
CA LEU A 32 28.43 11.40 -1.24
C LEU A 32 29.25 10.92 -0.02
N SER A 33 30.55 11.22 0.01
CA SER A 33 31.47 10.96 1.11
C SER A 33 30.99 11.62 2.40
N ASP A 34 30.22 12.70 2.29
CA ASP A 34 29.59 13.40 3.41
C ASP A 34 28.23 12.82 3.85
N ILE A 35 27.64 11.84 3.15
CA ILE A 35 26.46 11.12 3.67
C ILE A 35 26.85 10.14 4.79
N SER A 36 28.15 9.91 4.99
CA SER A 36 28.65 9.15 6.15
C SER A 36 28.47 9.89 7.48
N ALA A 37 28.17 11.20 7.45
CA ALA A 37 27.84 11.99 8.63
C ALA A 37 26.43 11.61 9.14
N ALA A 38 26.43 10.52 9.90
CA ALA A 38 25.36 10.00 10.73
C ALA A 38 24.19 9.34 9.98
N MET A 39 24.32 8.04 9.78
CA MET A 39 23.18 7.14 9.95
C MET A 39 22.70 7.24 11.42
N VAL A 40 21.99 8.32 11.75
CA VAL A 40 21.41 8.60 13.07
C VAL A 40 20.37 7.54 13.47
N PHE A 41 19.88 6.78 12.49
CA PHE A 41 18.93 5.70 12.73
C PHE A 41 19.69 4.39 12.98
N THR A 42 19.80 4.02 14.25
CA THR A 42 20.15 2.65 14.62
C THR A 42 18.92 1.77 14.51
N CYS A 43 19.04 0.59 13.89
CA CYS A 43 17.98 -0.39 13.87
C CYS A 43 17.70 -0.86 15.31
N LYS A 44 16.45 -0.70 15.76
CA LYS A 44 16.00 -1.21 17.06
C LYS A 44 14.92 -2.25 16.85
N HIS A 45 15.07 -3.40 17.48
CA HIS A 45 14.01 -4.41 17.51
C HIS A 45 12.82 -3.88 18.32
N GLN A 46 11.66 -3.85 17.68
CA GLN A 46 10.40 -3.59 18.36
C GLN A 46 10.07 -4.79 19.26
N ILE A 47 9.82 -4.53 20.54
CA ILE A 47 9.28 -5.52 21.46
C ILE A 47 7.77 -5.41 21.36
N ILE A 48 7.14 -6.47 20.87
CA ILE A 48 5.69 -6.55 20.73
C ILE A 48 5.19 -7.46 21.86
N PRO A 49 4.26 -7.00 22.71
CA PRO A 49 3.68 -7.84 23.75
C PRO A 49 2.89 -8.99 23.11
N GLU A 50 2.89 -10.14 23.78
CA GLU A 50 2.07 -11.26 23.35
C GLU A 50 0.59 -10.90 23.46
N ALA A 51 -0.19 -11.26 22.44
CA ALA A 51 -1.63 -11.06 22.46
C ALA A 51 -2.27 -12.04 23.46
N SER A 52 -3.37 -11.62 24.09
CA SER A 52 -4.16 -12.54 24.92
C SER A 52 -4.75 -13.67 24.07
N ALA A 53 -4.96 -14.84 24.67
CA ALA A 53 -5.56 -15.99 23.98
C ALA A 53 -6.91 -15.64 23.33
N ASP A 54 -7.74 -14.85 24.03
CA ASP A 54 -9.06 -14.42 23.53
C ASP A 54 -8.96 -13.58 22.26
N THR A 55 -8.05 -12.60 22.25
CA THR A 55 -7.88 -11.71 21.08
C THR A 55 -7.18 -12.41 19.92
N ASP A 56 -6.28 -13.35 20.20
CA ASP A 56 -5.59 -14.17 19.19
C ASP A 56 -6.56 -15.13 18.48
N VAL A 57 -7.55 -15.70 19.19
CA VAL A 57 -8.63 -16.48 18.57
C VAL A 57 -9.46 -15.62 17.62
N LEU A 58 -9.85 -14.41 18.03
CA LEU A 58 -10.60 -13.49 17.17
C LEU A 58 -9.81 -13.14 15.89
N PHE A 59 -8.52 -12.81 16.04
CA PHE A 59 -7.65 -12.51 14.91
C PHE A 59 -7.50 -13.70 13.96
N LYS A 60 -7.24 -14.90 14.50
CA LYS A 60 -7.08 -16.12 13.71
C LYS A 60 -8.36 -16.48 12.95
N TYR A 61 -9.51 -16.34 13.59
CA TYR A 61 -10.79 -16.62 12.95
C TYR A 61 -11.12 -15.60 11.87
N ALA A 62 -10.90 -14.30 12.12
CA ALA A 62 -11.03 -13.26 11.10
C ALA A 62 -10.12 -13.52 9.89
N ARG A 63 -8.86 -13.91 10.12
CA ARG A 63 -7.93 -14.30 9.05
C ARG A 63 -8.41 -15.50 8.25
N TRP A 64 -8.99 -16.49 8.93
CA TRP A 64 -9.57 -17.66 8.27
C TRP A 64 -10.75 -17.24 7.38
N LEU A 65 -11.70 -16.46 7.89
CA LEU A 65 -12.84 -15.94 7.11
C LEU A 65 -12.36 -15.20 5.85
N GLN A 66 -11.45 -14.24 6.03
CA GLN A 66 -10.87 -13.46 4.93
C GLN A 66 -10.26 -14.36 3.84
N LYS A 67 -9.44 -15.35 4.22
CA LYS A 67 -8.80 -16.24 3.26
C LYS A 67 -9.80 -17.11 2.50
N ASN A 68 -10.86 -17.56 3.17
CA ASN A 68 -11.88 -18.40 2.54
C ASN A 68 -12.88 -17.60 1.69
N ASN A 69 -12.94 -16.26 1.84
CA ASN A 69 -13.79 -15.38 1.04
C ASN A 69 -13.15 -14.89 -0.27
N LEU A 70 -11.90 -15.30 -0.60
CA LEU A 70 -11.17 -14.76 -1.74
C LEU A 70 -11.75 -15.15 -3.11
N LEU A 71 -12.28 -16.37 -3.25
CA LEU A 71 -12.80 -16.88 -4.53
C LEU A 71 -14.26 -16.49 -4.78
N LYS A 72 -15.09 -16.53 -3.74
CA LYS A 72 -16.48 -16.10 -3.77
C LYS A 72 -16.65 -15.03 -2.72
N GLN A 73 -16.44 -13.79 -3.13
CA GLN A 73 -16.49 -12.62 -2.24
C GLN A 73 -17.93 -12.35 -1.80
N ASP A 74 -18.31 -12.91 -0.66
CA ASP A 74 -19.52 -12.56 0.05
C ASP A 74 -19.26 -11.34 0.94
N LYS A 75 -19.91 -10.22 0.61
CA LYS A 75 -19.76 -8.96 1.36
C LYS A 75 -20.21 -9.06 2.82
N SER A 76 -21.08 -10.00 3.16
CA SER A 76 -21.50 -10.20 4.56
C SER A 76 -20.37 -10.78 5.42
N VAL A 77 -19.50 -11.60 4.82
CA VAL A 77 -18.30 -12.16 5.47
C VAL A 77 -17.25 -11.06 5.69
N ASP A 78 -17.15 -10.08 4.78
CA ASP A 78 -16.23 -8.95 4.93
C ASP A 78 -16.61 -8.09 6.15
N ALA A 79 -17.90 -7.74 6.29
CA ALA A 79 -18.39 -6.98 7.45
C ALA A 79 -18.15 -7.72 8.79
N GLN A 80 -18.32 -9.05 8.80
CA GLN A 80 -18.00 -9.87 9.98
C GLN A 80 -16.49 -9.88 10.26
N THR A 81 -15.67 -10.02 9.22
CA THR A 81 -14.20 -10.02 9.31
C THR A 81 -13.69 -8.70 9.89
N GLU A 82 -14.17 -7.56 9.39
CA GLU A 82 -13.84 -6.23 9.89
C GLU A 82 -14.22 -6.06 11.36
N ARG A 83 -15.41 -6.52 11.74
CA ARG A 83 -15.87 -6.47 13.14
C ARG A 83 -14.94 -7.26 14.07
N LEU A 84 -14.53 -8.46 13.66
CA LEU A 84 -13.64 -9.31 14.46
C LEU A 84 -12.25 -8.69 14.60
N TYR A 85 -11.68 -8.14 13.53
CA TYR A 85 -10.41 -7.42 13.60
C TYR A 85 -10.50 -6.19 14.49
N ARG A 86 -11.56 -5.39 14.39
CA ARG A 86 -11.76 -4.22 15.25
C ARG A 86 -11.78 -4.60 16.72
N ILE A 87 -12.55 -5.65 17.09
CA ILE A 87 -12.57 -6.13 18.48
C ILE A 87 -11.18 -6.59 18.93
N ALA A 88 -10.47 -7.36 18.10
CA ALA A 88 -9.12 -7.83 18.44
C ALA A 88 -8.15 -6.64 18.62
N ALA A 89 -8.20 -5.64 17.74
CA ALA A 89 -7.35 -4.44 17.81
C ALA A 89 -7.65 -3.58 19.04
N GLU A 90 -8.94 -3.30 19.30
CA GLU A 90 -9.39 -2.53 20.47
C GLU A 90 -9.00 -3.21 21.80
N ASN A 91 -8.80 -4.53 21.81
CA ASN A 91 -8.38 -5.31 22.97
C ASN A 91 -6.86 -5.65 22.96
N GLY A 92 -6.05 -4.97 22.14
CA GLY A 92 -4.59 -5.05 22.20
C GLY A 92 -3.92 -6.07 21.29
N HIS A 93 -4.62 -6.64 20.30
CA HIS A 93 -4.00 -7.54 19.33
C HIS A 93 -3.17 -6.77 18.30
N TYR A 94 -1.85 -6.84 18.42
CA TYR A 94 -0.92 -6.08 17.57
C TYR A 94 -1.08 -6.32 16.06
N LYS A 95 -1.37 -7.56 15.63
CA LYS A 95 -1.57 -7.87 14.19
C LYS A 95 -2.91 -7.43 13.61
N ALA A 96 -3.88 -7.09 14.47
CA ALA A 96 -5.18 -6.61 14.02
C ALA A 96 -5.21 -5.08 13.88
N SER A 97 -4.16 -4.40 14.35
CA SER A 97 -4.07 -2.94 14.45
C SER A 97 -3.37 -2.27 13.26
N HIS A 98 -2.92 -3.05 12.27
CA HIS A 98 -2.17 -2.61 11.08
C HIS A 98 -2.64 -3.36 9.83
#